data_AF-A0A4Z1IAS9-F1
#
_entry.id   AF-A0A4Z1IAS9-F1
#
_cell.length_a   1.000
_cell.length_b   1.000
_cell.length_c   1.000
_cell.angle_alpha   90.00
_cell.angle_beta   90.00
_cell.angle_gamma   90.00
#
_symmetry.space_group_name_H-M   'P 1'
#
loop_
_entity.id
_entity.type
_entity.pdbx_description
1 polymer ?
#
loop_
_entity_poly.entity_id
_entity_poly.type
_entity_poly.pdbx_seq_one_letter_code
_entity_poly.pdbx_strand_id
1 'polypeptide(L)'
;MTIHECHLNPYAVRRILWAGDRAHIPLQPLCCTYSQAANLIADNIANALHGPTGQPLHDPFYKIKENWRRSNLSDLAAVIKTPWLKGKKEQDLLDLYFSYFNSMIFGGALNTMRCVMKLEEPNAEQKARNVLGTTVDKRGEKTTTRHNVRCYISVFVRSPPPENEEESKILLENYLGTMLHEMVHAFFSIYVCKCNMSCRRKVLEFEESGMTGHGMQWQRAARSVESFARQGLRLDVRLGREEALGLELVIADKEIWYVDLEKMGMDREVVDREMDWFAHVFMEELEERKKIEKEKEDQLEKLEHERVEREEEEELAKEEWERERPEREAKERQLLKNHRARIHESLRGMSSRANGKIFKRIANPVRKHLATSTSRLDGEDATASSQLSLPNFLLARRTHFATENHLLKETPLALLIFPTGAQRILKKLFVVKKP
;
A
#
# COMPACT_ATOMS: atom_id res chain seq x y z
N MET A 1 23.86 -16.24 -6.86
CA MET A 1 23.90 -14.82 -7.26
C MET A 1 22.71 -14.12 -6.63
N THR A 2 22.95 -13.19 -5.71
CA THR A 2 21.91 -12.40 -5.04
C THR A 2 21.45 -11.25 -5.93
N ILE A 3 20.27 -10.67 -5.67
CA ILE A 3 19.67 -9.57 -6.46
C ILE A 3 20.49 -8.25 -6.42
N HIS A 4 21.54 -8.19 -5.61
CA HIS A 4 22.24 -6.96 -5.23
C HIS A 4 23.31 -6.45 -6.21
N GLU A 5 23.73 -7.25 -7.19
CA GLU A 5 24.65 -6.79 -8.24
C GLU A 5 23.89 -6.06 -9.36
N CYS A 6 24.50 -5.05 -10.01
CA CYS A 6 23.86 -4.36 -11.13
C CYS A 6 23.95 -5.24 -12.38
N HIS A 7 22.81 -5.64 -12.94
CA HIS A 7 22.75 -6.62 -14.03
C HIS A 7 22.26 -6.02 -15.35
N LEU A 8 22.32 -4.69 -15.50
CA LEU A 8 22.05 -4.06 -16.79
C LEU A 8 23.05 -4.60 -17.81
N ASN A 9 22.61 -5.56 -18.61
CA ASN A 9 23.37 -6.06 -19.73
C ASN A 9 22.86 -5.29 -20.96
N PRO A 10 23.63 -4.30 -21.47
CA PRO A 10 23.21 -3.50 -22.62
C PRO A 10 22.99 -4.35 -23.89
N TYR A 11 23.50 -5.58 -23.92
CA TYR A 11 23.29 -6.55 -25.01
C TYR A 11 22.08 -7.46 -24.79
N ALA A 12 21.60 -7.65 -23.54
CA ALA A 12 20.42 -8.49 -23.27
C ALA A 12 19.11 -7.83 -23.72
N VAL A 13 19.11 -6.50 -23.86
CA VAL A 13 17.97 -5.71 -24.35
C VAL A 13 17.88 -5.73 -25.88
N ARG A 14 18.90 -6.25 -26.59
CA ARG A 14 18.88 -6.28 -28.05
C ARG A 14 17.93 -7.36 -28.57
N ARG A 15 16.70 -6.92 -28.85
CA ARG A 15 15.64 -7.55 -29.64
C ARG A 15 15.17 -8.90 -29.08
N ILE A 16 13.91 -8.94 -28.66
CA ILE A 16 13.15 -10.18 -28.68
C ILE A 16 13.11 -10.62 -30.15
N LEU A 17 14.03 -11.50 -30.55
CA LEU A 17 14.01 -12.10 -31.87
C LEU A 17 12.88 -13.11 -31.89
N TRP A 18 11.82 -12.76 -32.61
CA TRP A 18 10.68 -13.63 -32.85
C TRP A 18 11.01 -14.68 -33.92
N ALA A 19 10.73 -15.95 -33.63
CA ALA A 19 10.61 -16.98 -34.66
C ALA A 19 9.31 -17.76 -34.48
N GLY A 20 8.36 -17.48 -35.37
CA GLY A 20 7.00 -18.01 -35.25
C GLY A 20 6.35 -17.57 -33.94
N ASP A 21 5.78 -18.51 -33.20
CA ASP A 21 4.95 -18.24 -32.02
C ASP A 21 5.77 -18.03 -30.72
N ARG A 22 7.12 -17.99 -30.78
CA ARG A 22 8.00 -17.86 -29.62
C ARG A 22 9.19 -16.93 -29.88
N ALA A 23 9.64 -16.23 -28.83
CA ALA A 23 10.94 -15.57 -28.83
C ALA A 23 12.06 -16.62 -28.80
N HIS A 24 13.06 -16.51 -29.70
CA HIS A 24 14.23 -17.39 -29.73
C HIS A 24 15.07 -17.30 -28.45
N ILE A 25 15.08 -16.13 -27.82
CA ILE A 25 15.79 -15.86 -26.57
C ILE A 25 14.77 -15.23 -25.62
N PRO A 26 14.36 -15.90 -24.53
CA PRO A 26 13.44 -15.31 -23.58
C PRO A 26 14.09 -14.07 -22.96
N LEU A 27 13.34 -12.97 -22.89
CA LEU A 27 13.80 -11.75 -22.22
C LEU A 27 14.19 -12.11 -20.79
N GLN A 28 15.43 -11.82 -20.41
CA GLN A 28 15.87 -12.07 -19.05
C GLN A 28 15.22 -11.04 -18.11
N PRO A 29 14.68 -11.44 -16.95
CA PRO A 29 14.20 -10.46 -15.97
C PRO A 29 15.33 -9.53 -15.50
N LEU A 30 14.98 -8.32 -15.06
CA LEU A 30 15.91 -7.31 -14.54
C LEU A 30 17.00 -6.86 -15.53
N CYS A 31 16.75 -6.95 -16.85
CA CYS A 31 17.76 -6.67 -17.87
C CYS A 31 17.71 -5.25 -18.44
N CYS A 32 16.64 -4.48 -18.18
CA CYS A 32 16.43 -3.19 -18.82
C CYS A 32 16.26 -2.03 -17.82
N THR A 33 16.43 -0.81 -18.33
CA THR A 33 15.94 0.44 -17.73
C THR A 33 14.47 0.66 -18.08
N TYR A 34 13.78 1.62 -17.43
CA TYR A 34 12.39 1.94 -17.78
C TYR A 34 12.24 2.38 -19.24
N SER A 35 13.15 3.24 -19.72
CA SER A 35 13.13 3.69 -21.12
C SER A 35 13.30 2.53 -22.10
N GLN A 36 14.22 1.60 -21.82
CA GLN A 36 14.39 0.40 -22.63
C GLN A 36 13.15 -0.52 -22.58
N ALA A 37 12.52 -0.66 -21.42
CA ALA A 37 11.29 -1.43 -21.29
C ALA A 37 10.14 -0.82 -22.10
N ALA A 38 9.98 0.51 -22.06
CA ALA A 38 8.98 1.23 -22.86
C ALA A 38 9.25 1.06 -24.36
N ASN A 39 10.52 1.17 -24.79
CA ASN A 39 10.90 0.93 -26.18
C ASN A 39 10.62 -0.51 -26.63
N LEU A 40 10.85 -1.50 -25.77
CA LEU A 40 10.51 -2.91 -26.08
C LEU A 40 9.01 -3.12 -26.31
N ILE A 41 8.16 -2.45 -25.53
CA ILE A 41 6.70 -2.48 -25.75
C ILE A 41 6.36 -1.86 -27.11
N ALA A 42 6.93 -0.69 -27.42
CA ALA A 42 6.71 -0.02 -28.71
C ALA A 42 7.20 -0.86 -29.89
N ASP A 43 8.37 -1.48 -29.77
CA ASP A 43 8.95 -2.36 -30.80
C ASP A 43 8.07 -3.61 -31.04
N ASN A 44 7.56 -4.23 -29.97
CA ASN A 44 6.64 -5.36 -30.09
C ASN A 44 5.35 -4.98 -30.80
N ILE A 45 4.76 -3.82 -30.46
CA ILE A 45 3.60 -3.26 -31.14
C ILE A 45 3.89 -3.03 -32.63
N ALA A 46 5.03 -2.42 -32.96
CA ALA A 46 5.43 -2.17 -34.34
C ALA A 46 5.58 -3.49 -35.12
N ASN A 47 6.19 -4.50 -34.50
CA ASN A 47 6.33 -5.84 -35.07
C ASN A 47 4.97 -6.54 -35.26
N ALA A 48 4.01 -6.37 -34.34
CA ALA A 48 2.67 -6.92 -34.47
C ALA A 48 1.91 -6.27 -35.65
N LEU A 49 2.02 -4.95 -35.81
CA LEU A 49 1.37 -4.19 -36.89
C LEU A 49 1.98 -4.48 -38.26
N HIS A 50 3.30 -4.39 -38.38
CA HIS A 50 4.00 -4.34 -39.66
C HIS A 50 4.79 -5.62 -40.00
N GLY A 51 4.76 -6.60 -39.10
CA GLY A 51 5.68 -7.73 -39.14
C GLY A 51 7.06 -7.34 -38.57
N PRO A 52 7.89 -8.33 -38.21
CA PRO A 52 9.20 -8.06 -37.62
C PRO A 52 10.14 -7.37 -38.61
N THR A 53 10.98 -6.49 -38.09
CA THR A 53 12.02 -5.81 -38.88
C THR A 53 12.89 -6.82 -39.63
N GLY A 54 12.99 -6.69 -40.95
CA GLY A 54 13.74 -7.61 -41.81
C GLY A 54 12.88 -8.45 -42.78
N GLN A 55 11.55 -8.27 -42.77
CA GLN A 55 10.62 -8.93 -43.71
C GLN A 55 10.87 -10.45 -43.85
N PRO A 56 10.77 -11.22 -42.76
CA PRO A 56 10.86 -12.67 -42.89
C PRO A 56 9.77 -13.17 -43.84
N LEU A 57 10.04 -14.29 -44.52
CA LEU A 57 9.09 -14.95 -45.42
C LEU A 57 7.71 -15.20 -44.79
N HIS A 58 7.65 -15.29 -43.46
CA HIS A 58 6.41 -15.50 -42.71
C HIS A 58 6.29 -14.50 -41.56
N ASP A 59 5.14 -13.84 -41.48
CA ASP A 59 4.78 -12.98 -40.35
C ASP A 59 4.45 -13.84 -39.11
N PRO A 60 5.27 -13.80 -38.05
CA PRO A 60 5.04 -14.59 -36.83
C PRO A 60 3.71 -14.24 -36.13
N PHE A 61 3.15 -13.05 -36.37
CA PHE A 61 1.88 -12.63 -35.78
C PHE A 61 0.68 -12.98 -36.67
N TYR A 62 0.88 -13.55 -37.86
CA TYR A 62 -0.20 -13.81 -38.81
C TYR A 62 -1.33 -14.63 -38.19
N LYS A 63 -1.00 -15.77 -37.56
CA LYS A 63 -2.00 -16.65 -36.92
C LYS A 63 -2.73 -15.95 -35.78
N ILE A 64 -2.00 -15.19 -34.96
CA ILE A 64 -2.59 -14.45 -33.83
C ILE A 64 -3.56 -13.39 -34.34
N LYS A 65 -3.20 -12.64 -35.38
CA LYS A 65 -4.06 -11.64 -36.03
C LYS A 65 -5.26 -12.26 -36.73
N GLU A 66 -5.08 -13.43 -37.35
CA GLU A 66 -6.20 -14.18 -37.93
C GLU A 66 -7.17 -14.65 -36.85
N ASN A 67 -6.67 -15.24 -35.77
CA ASN A 67 -7.50 -15.70 -34.66
C ASN A 67 -8.23 -14.55 -33.98
N TRP A 68 -7.56 -13.41 -33.75
CA TRP A 68 -8.20 -12.19 -33.24
C TRP A 68 -9.41 -11.78 -34.09
N ARG A 69 -9.23 -11.72 -35.42
CA ARG A 69 -10.30 -11.37 -36.36
C ARG A 69 -11.42 -12.40 -36.38
N ARG A 70 -11.08 -13.69 -36.38
CA ARG A 70 -12.06 -14.79 -36.39
C ARG A 70 -12.89 -14.84 -35.10
N SER A 71 -12.31 -14.46 -33.97
CA SER A 71 -13.00 -14.37 -32.68
C SER A 71 -13.84 -13.10 -32.52
N ASN A 72 -13.79 -12.17 -33.48
CA ASN A 72 -14.51 -10.89 -33.47
C ASN A 72 -14.29 -10.06 -32.18
N LEU A 73 -13.08 -10.14 -31.59
CA LEU A 73 -12.77 -9.48 -30.32
C LEU A 73 -12.70 -7.95 -30.41
N SER A 74 -12.74 -7.38 -31.61
CA SER A 74 -12.86 -5.93 -31.82
C SER A 74 -14.28 -5.40 -31.60
N ASP A 75 -15.30 -6.24 -31.73
CA ASP A 75 -16.70 -5.84 -31.60
C ASP A 75 -17.23 -6.23 -30.22
N LEU A 76 -17.02 -5.35 -29.25
CA LEU A 76 -17.37 -5.62 -27.85
C LEU A 76 -18.87 -5.83 -27.65
N ALA A 77 -19.72 -5.17 -28.43
CA ALA A 77 -21.17 -5.37 -28.39
C ALA A 77 -21.54 -6.80 -28.84
N ALA A 78 -20.91 -7.30 -29.91
CA ALA A 78 -21.08 -8.69 -30.31
C ALA A 78 -20.51 -9.67 -29.28
N VAL A 79 -19.34 -9.38 -28.70
CA VAL A 79 -18.73 -10.23 -27.66
C VAL A 79 -19.68 -10.41 -26.47
N ILE A 80 -20.28 -9.33 -25.97
CA ILE A 80 -21.23 -9.35 -24.85
C ILE A 80 -22.47 -10.18 -25.16
N LYS A 81 -22.98 -10.10 -26.40
CA LYS A 81 -24.12 -10.89 -26.89
C LYS A 81 -23.79 -12.34 -27.16
N THR A 82 -22.51 -12.66 -27.31
CA THR A 82 -22.09 -13.99 -27.76
C THR A 82 -22.49 -15.02 -26.69
N PRO A 83 -23.13 -16.14 -27.08
CA PRO A 83 -23.49 -17.21 -26.16
C PRO A 83 -22.31 -17.78 -25.36
N TRP A 84 -21.07 -17.49 -25.80
CA TRP A 84 -19.84 -17.83 -25.08
C TRP A 84 -19.77 -17.26 -23.67
N LEU A 85 -20.40 -16.11 -23.39
CA LEU A 85 -20.51 -15.57 -22.02
C LEU A 85 -21.65 -16.20 -21.23
N LYS A 86 -22.58 -16.90 -21.89
CA LYS A 86 -23.71 -17.57 -21.23
C LYS A 86 -23.21 -18.83 -20.51
N GLY A 87 -22.79 -18.65 -19.26
CA GLY A 87 -22.31 -19.72 -18.37
C GLY A 87 -20.79 -19.84 -18.24
N LYS A 88 -20.01 -18.99 -18.92
CA LYS A 88 -18.57 -18.83 -18.65
C LYS A 88 -18.35 -17.71 -17.64
N LYS A 89 -17.25 -17.79 -16.89
CA LYS A 89 -16.90 -16.74 -15.92
C LYS A 89 -16.28 -15.57 -16.67
N GLU A 90 -16.53 -14.34 -16.24
CA GLU A 90 -15.91 -13.13 -16.80
C GLU A 90 -14.37 -13.23 -16.87
N GLN A 91 -13.78 -13.95 -15.90
CA GLN A 91 -12.37 -14.34 -15.89
C GLN A 91 -11.90 -14.98 -17.22
N ASP A 92 -12.68 -15.90 -17.80
CA ASP A 92 -12.27 -16.63 -19.01
C ASP A 92 -12.14 -15.68 -20.21
N LEU A 93 -13.00 -14.65 -20.28
CA LEU A 93 -12.92 -13.62 -21.30
C LEU A 93 -11.69 -12.74 -21.08
N LEU A 94 -11.44 -12.30 -19.85
CA LEU A 94 -10.27 -11.49 -19.53
C LEU A 94 -8.97 -12.26 -19.76
N ASP A 95 -8.92 -13.55 -19.44
CA ASP A 95 -7.77 -14.43 -19.74
C ASP A 95 -7.51 -14.52 -21.25
N LEU A 96 -8.57 -14.57 -22.06
CA LEU A 96 -8.45 -14.56 -23.51
C LEU A 96 -7.82 -13.24 -24.00
N TYR A 97 -8.35 -12.09 -23.58
CA TYR A 97 -7.76 -10.79 -23.93
C TYR A 97 -6.33 -10.64 -23.41
N PHE A 98 -6.06 -11.06 -22.16
CA PHE A 98 -4.72 -11.06 -21.57
C PHE A 98 -3.72 -11.83 -22.44
N SER A 99 -4.10 -13.01 -22.94
CA SER A 99 -3.23 -13.83 -23.79
C SER A 99 -2.89 -13.14 -25.11
N TYR A 100 -3.86 -12.48 -25.74
CA TYR A 100 -3.68 -11.73 -26.98
C TYR A 100 -2.83 -10.47 -26.77
N PHE A 101 -3.14 -9.69 -25.74
CA PHE A 101 -2.35 -8.51 -25.38
C PHE A 101 -0.92 -8.88 -25.00
N ASN A 102 -0.73 -9.92 -24.19
CA ASN A 102 0.61 -10.41 -23.86
C ASN A 102 1.39 -10.77 -25.13
N SER A 103 0.78 -11.48 -26.06
CA SER A 103 1.45 -11.90 -27.29
C SER A 103 1.77 -10.73 -28.22
N MET A 104 0.82 -9.82 -28.47
CA MET A 104 0.98 -8.73 -29.45
C MET A 104 1.73 -7.52 -28.90
N ILE A 105 1.54 -7.17 -27.62
CA ILE A 105 2.04 -5.93 -27.01
C ILE A 105 3.31 -6.20 -26.19
N PHE A 106 3.31 -7.27 -25.40
CA PHE A 106 4.39 -7.58 -24.46
C PHE A 106 5.30 -8.71 -24.95
N GLY A 107 5.03 -9.23 -26.13
CA GLY A 107 5.80 -10.27 -26.78
C GLY A 107 5.88 -11.61 -26.06
N GLY A 108 4.80 -12.00 -25.39
CA GLY A 108 4.73 -13.25 -24.61
C GLY A 108 5.51 -13.20 -23.30
N ALA A 109 6.05 -12.03 -22.92
CA ALA A 109 6.88 -11.85 -21.74
C ALA A 109 6.10 -12.07 -20.42
N LEU A 110 4.82 -11.71 -20.39
CA LEU A 110 3.92 -11.89 -19.24
C LEU A 110 3.28 -13.29 -19.22
N ASN A 111 4.08 -14.34 -19.43
CA ASN A 111 3.60 -15.73 -19.36
C ASN A 111 3.26 -16.17 -17.93
N THR A 112 2.60 -17.33 -17.80
CA THR A 112 2.09 -17.87 -16.52
C THR A 112 3.17 -18.12 -15.46
N MET A 113 4.46 -18.24 -15.85
CA MET A 113 5.56 -18.36 -14.89
C MET A 113 5.98 -17.03 -14.27
N ARG A 114 5.58 -15.91 -14.89
CA ARG A 114 5.99 -14.55 -14.57
C ARG A 114 4.83 -13.69 -14.09
N CYS A 115 3.66 -13.84 -14.69
CA CYS A 115 2.52 -12.99 -14.42
C CYS A 115 1.25 -13.85 -14.39
N VAL A 116 0.44 -13.65 -13.36
CA VAL A 116 -0.91 -14.21 -13.27
C VAL A 116 -1.86 -13.03 -13.10
N MET A 117 -2.96 -13.04 -13.85
CA MET A 117 -4.03 -12.05 -13.75
C MET A 117 -5.29 -12.74 -13.19
N LYS A 118 -5.98 -12.08 -12.26
CA LYS A 118 -7.29 -12.52 -11.78
C LYS A 118 -8.28 -11.36 -11.63
N LEU A 119 -9.54 -11.67 -11.86
CA LEU A 119 -10.70 -10.87 -11.51
C LEU A 119 -11.11 -11.22 -10.07
N GLU A 120 -11.07 -10.24 -9.18
CA GLU A 120 -11.26 -10.42 -7.74
C GLU A 120 -12.30 -9.46 -7.17
N GLU A 121 -12.95 -9.84 -6.09
CA GLU A 121 -13.78 -8.92 -5.32
C GLU A 121 -12.89 -7.94 -4.56
N PRO A 122 -13.11 -6.61 -4.67
CA PRO A 122 -12.32 -5.66 -3.91
C PRO A 122 -12.65 -5.76 -2.41
N ASN A 123 -11.63 -5.66 -1.56
CA ASN A 123 -11.81 -5.56 -0.11
C ASN A 123 -12.41 -4.20 0.30
N ALA A 124 -12.78 -4.03 1.58
CA ALA A 124 -13.43 -2.81 2.05
C ALA A 124 -12.60 -1.53 1.81
N GLU A 125 -11.28 -1.60 2.00
CA GLU A 125 -10.36 -0.47 1.76
C GLU A 125 -10.25 -0.14 0.27
N GLN A 126 -10.15 -1.17 -0.58
CA GLN A 126 -10.13 -1.04 -2.04
C GLN A 126 -11.45 -0.47 -2.57
N LYS A 127 -12.60 -0.89 -2.02
CA LYS A 127 -13.92 -0.33 -2.32
C LYS A 127 -14.01 1.13 -1.91
N ALA A 128 -13.62 1.47 -0.68
CA ALA A 128 -13.61 2.85 -0.18
C ALA A 128 -12.74 3.78 -1.05
N ARG A 129 -11.63 3.24 -1.56
CA ARG A 129 -10.73 3.96 -2.47
C ARG A 129 -11.10 3.83 -3.95
N ASN A 130 -12.14 3.08 -4.33
CA ASN A 130 -12.46 2.81 -5.74
C ASN A 130 -11.23 2.33 -6.55
N VAL A 131 -10.43 1.43 -5.97
CA VAL A 131 -9.25 0.88 -6.65
C VAL A 131 -9.71 0.00 -7.80
N LEU A 132 -9.18 0.26 -8.99
CA LEU A 132 -9.65 -0.39 -10.20
C LEU A 132 -8.96 -1.73 -10.47
N GLY A 133 -7.66 -1.76 -10.22
CA GLY A 133 -6.80 -2.93 -10.29
C GLY A 133 -5.53 -2.68 -9.50
N THR A 134 -4.70 -3.72 -9.35
CA THR A 134 -3.37 -3.59 -8.75
C THR A 134 -2.38 -4.55 -9.40
N THR A 135 -1.13 -4.14 -9.40
CA THR A 135 0.02 -4.99 -9.69
C THR A 135 0.87 -5.16 -8.43
N VAL A 136 1.07 -6.41 -8.03
CA VAL A 136 1.91 -6.78 -6.88
C VAL A 136 3.24 -7.36 -7.36
N ASP A 137 4.32 -6.63 -7.12
CA ASP A 137 5.69 -7.03 -7.39
C ASP A 137 6.20 -7.98 -6.28
N LYS A 138 6.46 -9.25 -6.62
CA LYS A 138 6.90 -10.26 -5.64
C LYS A 138 8.39 -10.26 -5.34
N ARG A 139 9.14 -9.24 -5.81
CA ARG A 139 10.59 -9.13 -5.53
C ARG A 139 10.96 -8.98 -4.06
N GLY A 140 10.03 -8.55 -3.21
CA GLY A 140 10.24 -8.50 -1.76
C GLY A 140 10.26 -9.86 -1.06
N GLU A 141 9.81 -10.94 -1.72
CA GLU A 141 9.78 -12.27 -1.12
C GLU A 141 11.21 -12.87 -1.03
N LYS A 142 11.53 -13.50 0.11
CA LYS A 142 12.88 -14.07 0.38
C LYS A 142 13.33 -15.11 -0.64
N THR A 143 12.38 -15.79 -1.30
CA THR A 143 12.61 -16.83 -2.30
C THR A 143 12.76 -16.28 -3.72
N THR A 144 12.61 -14.96 -3.90
CA THR A 144 12.73 -14.33 -5.20
C THR A 144 14.20 -14.14 -5.59
N THR A 145 14.50 -14.60 -6.79
CA THR A 145 15.77 -14.55 -7.49
C THR A 145 15.54 -13.83 -8.82
N ARG A 146 16.63 -13.44 -9.50
CA ARG A 146 16.55 -12.88 -10.87
C ARG A 146 15.82 -13.79 -11.86
N HIS A 147 15.81 -15.11 -11.65
CA HIS A 147 15.24 -16.06 -12.61
C HIS A 147 13.78 -16.39 -12.35
N ASN A 148 13.21 -16.02 -11.19
CA ASN A 148 11.81 -16.31 -10.81
C ASN A 148 11.07 -15.05 -10.32
N VAL A 149 11.51 -13.85 -10.73
CA VAL A 149 10.71 -12.63 -10.55
C VAL A 149 9.32 -12.86 -11.12
N ARG A 150 8.30 -12.55 -10.31
CA ARG A 150 6.89 -12.72 -10.60
C ARG A 150 6.11 -11.46 -10.24
N CYS A 151 4.99 -11.26 -10.92
CA CYS A 151 3.99 -10.26 -10.61
C CYS A 151 2.61 -10.92 -10.56
N TYR A 152 1.73 -10.32 -9.79
CA TYR A 152 0.32 -10.68 -9.73
C TYR A 152 -0.51 -9.46 -10.10
N ILE A 153 -1.41 -9.61 -11.04
CA ILE A 153 -2.36 -8.58 -11.44
C ILE A 153 -3.72 -8.97 -10.87
N SER A 154 -4.32 -8.05 -10.13
CA SER A 154 -5.72 -8.12 -9.72
C SER A 154 -6.50 -7.06 -10.49
N VAL A 155 -7.55 -7.45 -11.19
CA VAL A 155 -8.59 -6.54 -11.69
C VAL A 155 -9.79 -6.70 -10.76
N PHE A 156 -10.38 -5.62 -10.28
CA PHE A 156 -11.47 -5.73 -9.30
C PHE A 156 -12.85 -5.66 -9.95
N VAL A 157 -13.76 -6.53 -9.52
CA VAL A 157 -15.17 -6.52 -9.93
C VAL A 157 -15.78 -5.15 -9.62
N ARG A 158 -16.53 -4.59 -10.58
CA ARG A 158 -17.24 -3.31 -10.45
C ARG A 158 -18.63 -3.52 -9.87
N SER A 159 -19.06 -2.59 -9.03
CA SER A 159 -20.39 -2.55 -8.44
C SER A 159 -20.95 -1.13 -8.56
N PRO A 160 -22.25 -0.96 -8.89
CA PRO A 160 -23.23 -2.00 -9.21
C PRO A 160 -22.95 -2.73 -10.54
N PRO A 161 -23.56 -3.92 -10.77
CA PRO A 161 -23.51 -4.58 -12.07
C PRO A 161 -24.22 -3.73 -13.14
N PRO A 162 -23.85 -3.86 -14.43
CA PRO A 162 -24.45 -3.09 -15.50
C PRO A 162 -25.91 -3.47 -15.71
N GLU A 163 -26.78 -2.49 -15.94
CA GLU A 163 -28.22 -2.71 -16.10
C GLU A 163 -28.60 -3.02 -17.56
N ASN A 164 -27.77 -2.60 -18.51
CA ASN A 164 -28.04 -2.73 -19.94
C ASN A 164 -26.78 -3.10 -20.75
N GLU A 165 -26.96 -3.34 -22.04
CA GLU A 165 -25.88 -3.74 -22.95
C GLU A 165 -24.81 -2.65 -23.14
N GLU A 166 -25.20 -1.38 -23.16
CA GLU A 166 -24.26 -0.26 -23.33
C GLU A 166 -23.37 -0.10 -22.10
N GLU A 167 -23.95 -0.18 -20.90
CA GLU A 167 -23.18 -0.21 -19.65
C GLU A 167 -22.27 -1.42 -19.57
N SER A 168 -22.73 -2.59 -20.03
CA SER A 168 -21.89 -3.80 -20.09
C SER A 168 -20.69 -3.62 -21.02
N LYS A 169 -20.89 -2.91 -22.14
CA LYS A 169 -19.82 -2.58 -23.10
C LYS A 169 -18.81 -1.62 -22.49
N ILE A 170 -19.28 -0.52 -21.89
CA ILE A 170 -18.43 0.43 -21.17
C ILE A 170 -17.66 -0.27 -20.05
N LEU A 171 -18.32 -1.17 -19.30
CA LEU A 171 -17.68 -1.95 -18.26
C LEU A 171 -16.56 -2.84 -18.80
N LEU A 172 -16.79 -3.54 -19.92
CA LEU A 172 -15.77 -4.35 -20.57
C LEU A 172 -14.60 -3.49 -21.06
N GLU A 173 -14.86 -2.33 -21.69
CA GLU A 173 -13.82 -1.37 -22.08
C GLU A 173 -12.97 -0.94 -20.88
N ASN A 174 -13.61 -0.63 -19.74
CA ASN A 174 -12.94 -0.27 -18.50
C ASN A 174 -12.09 -1.42 -17.93
N TYR A 175 -12.58 -2.66 -17.98
CA TYR A 175 -11.79 -3.83 -17.57
C TYR A 175 -10.57 -4.04 -18.46
N LEU A 176 -10.72 -3.92 -19.78
CA LEU A 176 -9.61 -4.06 -20.72
C LEU A 176 -8.57 -2.95 -20.55
N GLY A 177 -9.01 -1.71 -20.34
CA GLY A 177 -8.15 -0.57 -20.02
C GLY A 177 -7.38 -0.76 -18.71
N THR A 178 -8.08 -1.15 -17.64
CA THR A 178 -7.48 -1.46 -16.33
C THR A 178 -6.47 -2.60 -16.45
N MET A 179 -6.82 -3.68 -17.15
CA MET A 179 -5.92 -4.81 -17.32
C MET A 179 -4.65 -4.41 -18.08
N LEU A 180 -4.76 -3.66 -19.17
CA LEU A 180 -3.60 -3.17 -19.92
C LEU A 180 -2.73 -2.23 -19.08
N HIS A 181 -3.34 -1.35 -18.27
CA HIS A 181 -2.64 -0.49 -17.32
C HIS A 181 -1.76 -1.32 -16.37
N GLU A 182 -2.35 -2.34 -15.74
CA GLU A 182 -1.63 -3.24 -14.82
C GLU A 182 -0.60 -4.11 -15.55
N MET A 183 -0.85 -4.52 -16.80
CA MET A 183 0.13 -5.28 -17.59
C MET A 183 1.39 -4.45 -17.88
N VAL A 184 1.28 -3.14 -18.10
CA VAL A 184 2.46 -2.26 -18.23
C VAL A 184 3.26 -2.24 -16.93
N HIS A 185 2.58 -2.07 -15.79
CA HIS A 185 3.23 -2.13 -14.47
C HIS A 185 3.89 -3.47 -14.20
N ALA A 186 3.25 -4.58 -14.55
CA ALA A 186 3.79 -5.92 -14.40
C ALA A 186 5.02 -6.12 -15.29
N PHE A 187 5.01 -5.62 -16.53
CA PHE A 187 6.15 -5.69 -17.43
C PHE A 187 7.35 -4.93 -16.86
N PHE A 188 7.16 -3.69 -16.42
CA PHE A 188 8.21 -2.93 -15.74
C PHE A 188 8.67 -3.63 -14.46
N SER A 189 7.74 -4.23 -13.72
CA SER A 189 8.05 -4.95 -12.49
C SER A 189 8.81 -6.26 -12.71
N ILE A 190 8.70 -6.90 -13.86
CA ILE A 190 9.48 -8.12 -14.14
C ILE A 190 10.84 -7.77 -14.73
N TYR A 191 10.89 -6.80 -15.64
CA TYR A 191 12.03 -6.63 -16.54
C TYR A 191 12.96 -5.48 -16.17
N VAL A 192 12.50 -4.46 -15.45
CA VAL A 192 13.37 -3.32 -15.09
C VAL A 192 14.25 -3.66 -13.88
N CYS A 193 15.56 -3.39 -13.97
CA CYS A 193 16.48 -3.60 -12.84
C CYS A 193 16.18 -2.61 -11.70
N LYS A 194 15.97 -3.14 -10.49
CA LYS A 194 15.85 -2.38 -9.22
C LYS A 194 16.96 -2.76 -8.22
N CYS A 195 18.07 -3.24 -8.76
CA CYS A 195 19.06 -4.10 -8.11
C CYS A 195 20.02 -3.40 -7.12
N ASN A 196 20.41 -2.15 -7.36
CA ASN A 196 21.32 -1.40 -6.48
C ASN A 196 20.81 0.00 -6.14
N MET A 197 21.51 0.71 -5.25
CA MET A 197 21.18 2.10 -4.91
C MET A 197 21.11 3.02 -6.13
N SER A 198 21.95 2.80 -7.14
CA SER A 198 21.96 3.62 -8.35
C SER A 198 20.71 3.42 -9.21
N CYS A 199 20.26 2.18 -9.41
CA CYS A 199 19.01 1.88 -10.11
C CYS A 199 17.83 2.33 -9.28
N ARG A 200 17.81 2.01 -7.97
CA ARG A 200 16.72 2.34 -7.05
C ARG A 200 16.50 3.84 -6.88
N ARG A 201 17.57 4.64 -6.82
CA ARG A 201 17.45 6.11 -6.76
C ARG A 201 16.76 6.65 -8.01
N LYS A 202 17.12 6.13 -9.18
CA LYS A 202 16.50 6.49 -10.45
C LYS A 202 15.06 6.01 -10.58
N VAL A 203 14.66 4.90 -9.94
CA VAL A 203 13.27 4.42 -9.99
C VAL A 203 12.29 5.54 -9.61
N LEU A 204 12.57 6.27 -8.53
CA LEU A 204 11.65 7.31 -8.03
C LEU A 204 11.77 8.64 -8.77
N GLU A 205 12.69 8.76 -9.74
CA GLU A 205 12.78 9.95 -10.57
C GLU A 205 11.58 9.99 -11.52
N PHE A 206 11.00 11.18 -11.69
CA PHE A 206 9.83 11.42 -12.52
C PHE A 206 10.05 10.99 -13.97
N GLU A 207 11.28 11.16 -14.47
CA GLU A 207 11.71 10.77 -15.82
C GLU A 207 11.78 9.25 -16.03
N GLU A 208 11.72 8.46 -14.95
CA GLU A 208 11.82 6.99 -14.96
C GLU A 208 10.50 6.36 -14.54
N SER A 209 10.34 5.92 -13.27
CA SER A 209 9.09 5.32 -12.78
C SER A 209 8.14 6.35 -12.17
N GLY A 210 8.63 7.49 -11.71
CA GLY A 210 7.85 8.38 -10.86
C GLY A 210 7.57 7.83 -9.46
N MET A 211 6.95 8.67 -8.63
CA MET A 211 6.57 8.38 -7.25
C MET A 211 5.40 7.39 -7.16
N THR A 212 4.50 7.40 -8.14
CA THR A 212 3.32 6.52 -8.19
C THR A 212 3.49 5.33 -9.13
N GLY A 213 4.61 5.25 -9.84
CA GLY A 213 4.80 4.25 -10.90
C GLY A 213 4.40 4.75 -12.30
N HIS A 214 3.84 5.96 -12.41
CA HIS A 214 3.35 6.55 -13.66
C HIS A 214 4.25 7.64 -14.27
N GLY A 215 5.55 7.53 -14.04
CA GLY A 215 6.55 8.43 -14.61
C GLY A 215 6.59 8.45 -16.14
N MET A 216 7.50 9.25 -16.69
CA MET A 216 7.60 9.56 -18.12
C MET A 216 7.65 8.32 -19.02
N GLN A 217 8.35 7.26 -18.61
CA GLN A 217 8.46 6.04 -19.43
C GLN A 217 7.19 5.19 -19.40
N TRP A 218 6.47 5.19 -18.28
CA TRP A 218 5.14 4.57 -18.21
C TRP A 218 4.16 5.31 -19.12
N GLN A 219 4.16 6.64 -19.10
CA GLN A 219 3.31 7.45 -19.97
C GLN A 219 3.57 7.20 -21.46
N ARG A 220 4.84 7.04 -21.84
CA ARG A 220 5.22 6.68 -23.21
C ARG A 220 4.74 5.28 -23.59
N ALA A 221 4.95 4.29 -22.74
CA ALA A 221 4.50 2.92 -22.98
C ALA A 221 2.97 2.86 -23.09
N ALA A 222 2.25 3.48 -22.14
CA ALA A 222 0.80 3.54 -22.13
C ALA A 222 0.24 4.20 -23.40
N ARG A 223 0.86 5.28 -23.88
CA ARG A 223 0.49 5.90 -25.16
C ARG A 223 0.58 4.93 -26.34
N SER A 224 1.68 4.20 -26.44
CA SER A 224 1.87 3.21 -27.51
C SER A 224 0.80 2.11 -27.43
N VAL A 225 0.50 1.64 -26.21
CA VAL A 225 -0.54 0.64 -25.96
C VAL A 225 -1.92 1.15 -26.36
N GLU A 226 -2.34 2.33 -25.91
CA GLU A 226 -3.63 2.93 -26.30
C GLU A 226 -3.74 3.14 -27.80
N SER A 227 -2.68 3.66 -28.44
CA SER A 227 -2.66 3.88 -29.89
C SER A 227 -2.82 2.56 -30.64
N PHE A 228 -2.13 1.50 -30.21
CA PHE A 228 -2.25 0.18 -30.81
C PHE A 228 -3.62 -0.45 -30.57
N ALA A 229 -4.16 -0.34 -29.36
CA ALA A 229 -5.48 -0.85 -29.06
C ALA A 229 -6.55 -0.16 -29.93
N ARG A 230 -6.48 1.17 -30.07
CA ARG A 230 -7.42 1.95 -30.89
C ARG A 230 -7.27 1.66 -32.38
N GLN A 231 -6.06 1.73 -32.92
CA GLN A 231 -5.83 1.67 -34.37
C GLN A 231 -5.64 0.24 -34.88
N GLY A 232 -4.89 -0.58 -34.14
CA GLY A 232 -4.57 -1.95 -34.51
C GLY A 232 -5.67 -2.95 -34.12
N LEU A 233 -6.23 -2.80 -32.91
CA LEU A 233 -7.24 -3.73 -32.39
C LEU A 233 -8.67 -3.20 -32.48
N ARG A 234 -8.87 -1.93 -32.88
CA ARG A 234 -10.17 -1.25 -32.94
C ARG A 234 -10.92 -1.26 -31.62
N LEU A 235 -10.17 -1.14 -30.52
CA LEU A 235 -10.69 -1.04 -29.16
C LEU A 235 -10.44 0.36 -28.62
N ASP A 236 -11.48 1.08 -28.21
CA ASP A 236 -11.32 2.39 -27.58
C ASP A 236 -11.09 2.27 -26.07
N VAL A 237 -9.94 1.68 -25.71
CA VAL A 237 -9.53 1.53 -24.31
C VAL A 237 -8.69 2.71 -23.87
N ARG A 238 -8.95 3.18 -22.66
CA ARG A 238 -8.14 4.20 -21.98
C ARG A 238 -7.39 3.55 -20.82
N LEU A 239 -6.10 3.85 -20.71
CA LEU A 239 -5.24 3.39 -19.62
C LEU A 239 -5.22 4.39 -18.45
N GLY A 240 -6.00 5.48 -18.52
CA GLY A 240 -6.08 6.51 -17.47
C GLY A 240 -4.81 7.37 -17.40
N ARG A 241 -4.24 7.72 -18.55
CA ARG A 241 -2.93 8.37 -18.61
C ARG A 241 -2.93 9.79 -18.09
N GLU A 242 -3.97 10.57 -18.41
CA GLU A 242 -4.09 11.95 -17.94
C GLU A 242 -4.29 11.99 -16.41
N GLU A 243 -5.13 11.09 -15.89
CA GLU A 243 -5.38 10.91 -14.45
C GLU A 243 -4.09 10.50 -13.73
N ALA A 244 -3.37 9.52 -14.29
CA ALA A 244 -2.09 9.06 -13.77
C ALA A 244 -1.03 10.18 -13.78
N LEU A 245 -0.99 11.02 -14.82
CA LEU A 245 -0.05 12.13 -14.91
C LEU A 245 -0.39 13.23 -13.90
N GLY A 246 -1.66 13.60 -13.78
CA GLY A 246 -2.11 14.62 -12.84
C GLY A 246 -1.74 14.24 -11.41
N LEU A 247 -2.01 12.99 -11.00
CA LEU A 247 -1.62 12.45 -9.71
C LEU A 247 -0.11 12.51 -9.49
N GLU A 248 0.66 12.06 -10.48
CA GLU A 248 2.12 12.01 -10.40
C GLU A 248 2.73 13.42 -10.26
N LEU A 249 2.23 14.41 -11.00
CA LEU A 249 2.68 15.80 -10.91
C LEU A 249 2.40 16.40 -9.53
N VAL A 250 1.22 16.15 -8.97
CA VAL A 250 0.84 16.62 -7.62
C VAL A 250 1.71 15.98 -6.55
N ILE A 251 1.88 14.65 -6.58
CA ILE A 251 2.71 13.94 -5.59
C ILE A 251 4.18 14.35 -5.69
N ALA A 252 4.70 14.57 -6.90
CA ALA A 252 6.10 14.94 -7.13
C ALA A 252 6.39 16.44 -6.93
N ASP A 253 5.38 17.26 -6.55
CA ASP A 253 5.47 18.73 -6.45
C ASP A 253 6.03 19.35 -7.75
N LYS A 254 5.46 18.92 -8.89
CA LYS A 254 5.85 19.37 -10.24
C LYS A 254 4.72 20.15 -10.89
N GLU A 255 5.11 21.17 -11.65
CA GLU A 255 4.17 21.96 -12.44
C GLU A 255 3.95 21.34 -13.82
N ILE A 256 2.81 21.60 -14.44
CA ILE A 256 2.44 20.96 -15.72
C ILE A 256 3.42 21.22 -16.86
N TRP A 257 4.11 22.37 -16.86
CA TRP A 257 5.10 22.73 -17.89
C TRP A 257 6.40 21.90 -17.83
N TYR A 258 6.59 21.07 -16.80
CA TYR A 258 7.66 20.06 -16.81
C TYR A 258 7.44 18.99 -17.87
N VAL A 259 6.23 18.89 -18.43
CA VAL A 259 5.83 17.87 -19.38
C VAL A 259 5.38 18.52 -20.69
N ASP A 260 5.91 18.02 -21.79
CA ASP A 260 5.46 18.35 -23.13
C ASP A 260 4.20 17.52 -23.46
N LEU A 261 3.03 18.05 -23.08
CA LEU A 261 1.73 17.39 -23.26
C LEU A 261 1.37 17.20 -24.73
N GLU A 262 1.75 18.14 -25.60
CA GLU A 262 1.53 18.04 -27.05
C GLU A 262 2.29 16.84 -27.59
N LYS A 263 3.57 16.72 -27.24
CA LYS A 263 4.36 15.54 -27.59
C LYS A 263 3.80 14.27 -26.99
N MET A 264 3.15 14.30 -25.83
CA MET A 264 2.46 13.14 -25.25
C MET A 264 1.08 12.85 -25.86
N GLY A 265 0.54 13.77 -26.67
CA GLY A 265 -0.83 13.70 -27.19
C GLY A 265 -1.86 13.69 -26.07
N MET A 266 -1.68 14.54 -25.06
CA MET A 266 -2.62 14.74 -23.95
C MET A 266 -3.25 16.11 -24.02
N ASP A 267 -4.51 16.19 -23.61
CA ASP A 267 -5.22 17.45 -23.47
C ASP A 267 -4.80 18.15 -22.17
N ARG A 268 -4.38 19.42 -22.28
CA ARG A 268 -3.93 20.20 -21.14
C ARG A 268 -5.04 20.46 -20.13
N GLU A 269 -6.24 20.80 -20.58
CA GLU A 269 -7.37 21.10 -19.70
C GLU A 269 -7.80 19.86 -18.92
N VAL A 270 -7.71 18.68 -19.55
CA VAL A 270 -7.94 17.41 -18.87
C VAL A 270 -6.90 17.21 -17.77
N VAL A 271 -5.60 17.32 -18.08
CA VAL A 271 -4.54 17.11 -17.07
C VAL A 271 -4.60 18.16 -15.95
N ASP A 272 -4.83 19.43 -16.25
CA ASP A 272 -4.99 20.50 -15.26
C ASP A 272 -6.18 20.20 -14.32
N ARG A 273 -7.32 19.76 -14.87
CA ARG A 273 -8.48 19.35 -14.05
C ARG A 273 -8.17 18.17 -13.13
N GLU A 274 -7.44 17.17 -13.62
CA GLU A 274 -7.04 16.04 -12.77
C GLU A 274 -6.06 16.49 -11.67
N MET A 275 -5.09 17.37 -11.99
CA MET A 275 -4.19 17.95 -10.99
C MET A 275 -4.94 18.71 -9.90
N ASP A 276 -5.89 19.59 -10.28
CA ASP A 276 -6.71 20.34 -9.33
C ASP A 276 -7.52 19.42 -8.43
N TRP A 277 -8.09 18.37 -9.01
CA TRP A 277 -8.85 17.36 -8.27
C TRP A 277 -7.98 16.62 -7.25
N PHE A 278 -6.80 16.11 -7.66
CA PHE A 278 -5.88 15.44 -6.75
C PHE A 278 -5.35 16.38 -5.67
N ALA A 279 -5.01 17.63 -6.03
CA ALA A 279 -4.57 18.63 -5.06
C ALA A 279 -5.64 18.87 -4.00
N HIS A 280 -6.92 18.98 -4.38
CA HIS A 280 -8.02 19.12 -3.45
C HIS A 280 -8.15 17.90 -2.52
N VAL A 281 -8.14 16.68 -3.07
CA VAL A 281 -8.23 15.44 -2.29
C VAL A 281 -7.08 15.32 -1.28
N PHE A 282 -5.84 15.62 -1.69
CA PHE A 282 -4.70 15.59 -0.78
C PHE A 282 -4.78 16.65 0.31
N MET A 283 -5.30 17.83 0.00
CA MET A 283 -5.48 18.89 0.98
C MET A 283 -6.53 18.51 2.03
N GLU A 284 -7.67 17.95 1.63
CA GLU A 284 -8.68 17.42 2.55
C GLU A 284 -8.11 16.34 3.46
N GLU A 285 -7.40 15.35 2.88
CA GLU A 285 -6.79 14.27 3.66
C GLU A 285 -5.72 14.80 4.65
N LEU A 286 -4.95 15.80 4.24
CA LEU A 286 -3.93 16.43 5.08
C LEU A 286 -4.54 17.26 6.22
N GLU A 287 -5.65 17.96 5.97
CA GLU A 287 -6.41 18.69 6.98
C GLU A 287 -7.04 17.74 8.00
N GLU A 288 -7.63 16.64 7.53
CA GLU A 288 -8.21 15.61 8.39
C GLU A 288 -7.15 14.93 9.26
N ARG A 289 -5.97 14.64 8.72
CA ARG A 289 -4.84 14.11 9.51
C ARG A 289 -4.40 15.09 10.59
N LYS A 290 -4.26 16.37 10.27
CA LYS A 290 -3.92 17.40 11.26
C LYS A 290 -4.96 17.49 12.36
N LYS A 291 -6.24 17.33 12.02
CA LYS A 291 -7.33 17.27 13.00
C LYS A 291 -7.20 16.07 13.93
N ILE A 292 -6.97 14.87 13.38
CA ILE A 292 -6.78 13.64 14.18
C ILE A 292 -5.53 13.73 15.06
N GLU A 293 -4.43 14.26 14.54
CA GLU A 293 -3.18 14.46 15.29
C GLU A 293 -3.39 15.44 16.45
N LYS A 294 -4.06 16.55 16.20
CA LYS A 294 -4.45 17.52 17.23
C LYS A 294 -5.37 16.90 18.29
N GLU A 295 -6.38 16.14 17.88
CA GLU A 295 -7.28 15.46 18.83
C GLU A 295 -6.53 14.47 19.73
N LYS A 296 -5.48 13.80 19.21
CA LYS A 296 -4.62 12.93 20.00
C LYS A 296 -3.70 13.70 20.94
N GLU A 297 -3.17 14.84 20.50
CA GLU A 297 -2.37 15.74 21.34
C GLU A 297 -3.20 16.30 22.48
N ASP A 298 -4.40 16.80 22.20
CA ASP A 298 -5.36 17.30 23.20
C ASP A 298 -5.76 16.19 24.20
N GLN A 299 -5.95 14.95 23.74
CA GLN A 299 -6.22 13.80 24.62
C GLN A 299 -5.02 13.46 25.51
N LEU A 300 -3.80 13.54 24.97
CA LEU A 300 -2.58 13.26 25.73
C LEU A 300 -2.34 14.33 26.80
N GLU A 301 -2.53 15.60 26.46
CA GLU A 301 -2.45 16.72 27.40
C GLU A 301 -3.48 16.59 28.53
N LYS A 302 -4.72 16.18 28.20
CA LYS A 302 -5.74 15.91 29.20
C LYS A 302 -5.35 14.79 30.16
N LEU A 303 -4.83 13.67 29.64
CA LEU A 303 -4.37 12.54 30.48
C LEU A 303 -3.17 12.93 31.35
N GLU A 304 -2.29 13.79 30.85
CA GLU A 304 -1.18 14.33 31.62
C GLU A 304 -1.66 15.25 32.75
N HIS A 305 -2.63 16.13 32.48
CA HIS A 305 -3.26 16.95 33.51
C HIS A 305 -3.92 16.10 34.61
N GLU A 306 -4.73 15.11 34.23
CA GLU A 306 -5.37 14.18 35.19
C GLU A 306 -4.33 13.38 36.01
N ARG A 307 -3.16 13.08 35.42
CA ARG A 307 -2.05 12.42 36.13
C ARG A 307 -1.46 13.35 37.19
N VAL A 308 -1.18 14.60 36.82
CA VAL A 308 -0.61 15.61 37.73
C VAL A 308 -1.58 15.90 38.88
N GLU A 309 -2.87 16.09 38.61
CA GLU A 309 -3.88 16.30 39.67
C GLU A 309 -3.91 15.12 40.66
N ARG A 310 -3.82 13.87 40.16
CA ARG A 310 -3.76 12.69 41.03
C ARG A 310 -2.49 12.64 41.86
N GLU A 311 -1.34 12.97 41.27
CA GLU A 311 -0.07 13.05 41.99
C GLU A 311 -0.13 14.11 43.10
N GLU A 312 -0.71 15.29 42.83
CA GLU A 312 -0.94 16.34 43.83
C GLU A 312 -1.90 15.89 44.94
N GLU A 313 -3.01 15.22 44.61
CA GLU A 313 -3.95 14.66 45.60
C GLU A 313 -3.27 13.59 46.48
N GLU A 314 -2.46 12.71 45.89
CA GLU A 314 -1.70 11.69 46.60
C GLU A 314 -0.64 12.32 47.52
N GLU A 315 0.04 13.38 47.08
CA GLU A 315 0.99 14.13 47.90
C GLU A 315 0.28 14.81 49.07
N LEU A 316 -0.85 15.50 48.84
CA LEU A 316 -1.65 16.12 49.89
C LEU A 316 -2.16 15.09 50.91
N ALA A 317 -2.67 13.95 50.44
CA ALA A 317 -3.11 12.85 51.30
C ALA A 317 -1.95 12.28 52.14
N LYS A 318 -0.75 12.18 51.55
CA LYS A 318 0.46 11.75 52.25
C LYS A 318 0.91 12.77 53.30
N GLU A 319 0.85 14.06 52.99
CA GLU A 319 1.16 15.13 53.95
C GLU A 319 0.17 15.16 55.12
N GLU A 320 -1.13 15.04 54.85
CA GLU A 320 -2.17 14.93 55.87
C GLU A 320 -1.95 13.68 56.75
N TRP A 321 -1.65 12.55 56.11
CA TRP A 321 -1.29 11.32 56.81
C TRP A 321 -0.09 11.52 57.74
N GLU A 322 1.00 12.14 57.28
CA GLU A 322 2.16 12.42 58.14
C GLU A 322 1.85 13.45 59.23
N ARG A 323 0.98 14.44 58.98
CA ARG A 323 0.55 15.42 59.99
C ARG A 323 -0.23 14.78 61.14
N GLU A 324 -1.09 13.82 60.84
CA GLU A 324 -1.87 13.07 61.84
C GLU A 324 -1.06 11.98 62.56
N ARG A 325 0.13 11.63 62.05
CA ARG A 325 0.96 10.55 62.57
C ARG A 325 1.23 10.64 64.07
N PRO A 326 1.61 11.80 64.65
CA PRO A 326 1.86 11.89 66.10
C PRO A 326 0.62 11.59 66.93
N GLU A 327 -0.57 12.01 66.48
CA GLU A 327 -1.82 11.75 67.17
C GLU A 327 -2.21 10.27 67.09
N ARG A 328 -2.05 9.64 65.93
CA ARG A 328 -2.26 8.20 65.75
C ARG A 328 -1.30 7.38 66.62
N GLU A 329 -0.01 7.72 66.61
CA GLU A 329 1.00 7.09 67.46
C GLU A 329 0.68 7.30 68.96
N ALA A 330 0.18 8.47 69.37
CA ALA A 330 -0.24 8.72 70.74
C ALA A 330 -1.47 7.89 71.16
N LYS A 331 -2.49 7.80 70.30
CA LYS A 331 -3.68 6.94 70.50
C LYS A 331 -3.27 5.48 70.62
N GLU A 332 -2.39 5.00 69.74
CA GLU A 332 -1.88 3.63 69.79
C GLU A 332 -1.08 3.36 71.07
N ARG A 333 -0.17 4.27 71.46
CA ARG A 333 0.56 4.18 72.74
C ARG A 333 -0.39 4.12 73.93
N GLN A 334 -1.48 4.90 73.91
CA GLN A 334 -2.48 4.89 74.97
C GLN A 334 -3.28 3.57 74.99
N LEU A 335 -3.66 3.04 73.83
CA LEU A 335 -4.30 1.72 73.72
C LEU A 335 -3.39 0.61 74.25
N LEU A 336 -2.10 0.62 73.89
CA LEU A 336 -1.10 -0.31 74.39
C LEU A 336 -0.93 -0.18 75.91
N LYS A 337 -0.92 1.04 76.45
CA LYS A 337 -0.86 1.30 77.89
C LYS A 337 -2.10 0.73 78.61
N ASN A 338 -3.29 0.97 78.08
CA ASN A 338 -4.55 0.43 78.61
C ASN A 338 -4.60 -1.10 78.52
N HIS A 339 -4.09 -1.69 77.43
CA HIS A 339 -4.00 -3.14 77.28
C HIS A 339 -3.02 -3.76 78.29
N ARG A 340 -1.84 -3.17 78.46
CA ARG A 340 -0.88 -3.58 79.50
C ARG A 340 -1.48 -3.48 80.90
N ALA A 341 -2.20 -2.40 81.21
CA ALA A 341 -2.87 -2.23 82.49
C ALA A 341 -3.89 -3.37 82.75
N ARG A 342 -4.72 -3.71 81.76
CA ARG A 342 -5.66 -4.83 81.84
C ARG A 342 -4.97 -6.18 82.06
N ILE A 343 -3.85 -6.44 81.36
CA ILE A 343 -3.05 -7.64 81.59
C ILE A 343 -2.52 -7.67 83.02
N HIS A 344 -1.93 -6.58 83.50
CA HIS A 344 -1.40 -6.50 84.87
C HIS A 344 -2.49 -6.66 85.93
N GLU A 345 -3.69 -6.12 85.71
CA GLU A 345 -4.83 -6.28 86.61
C GLU A 345 -5.34 -7.73 86.62
N SER A 346 -5.46 -8.36 85.45
CA SER A 346 -5.76 -9.79 85.32
C SER A 346 -4.71 -10.66 86.03
N LEU A 347 -3.42 -10.38 85.84
CA LEU A 347 -2.32 -11.10 86.49
C LEU A 347 -2.33 -10.89 88.01
N ARG A 348 -2.65 -9.69 88.51
CA ARG A 348 -2.84 -9.45 89.96
C ARG A 348 -4.05 -10.21 90.52
N GLY A 349 -5.16 -10.25 89.78
CA GLY A 349 -6.35 -11.03 90.15
C GLY A 349 -6.09 -12.55 90.16
N MET A 350 -5.24 -13.04 89.25
CA MET A 350 -4.79 -14.44 89.27
C MET A 350 -3.79 -14.71 90.40
N SER A 351 -2.90 -13.76 90.70
CA SER A 351 -1.94 -13.84 91.81
C SER A 351 -2.61 -13.84 93.19
N SER A 352 -3.75 -13.17 93.37
CA SER A 352 -4.49 -13.19 94.65
C SER A 352 -5.37 -14.44 94.81
N ARG A 353 -5.70 -15.15 93.73
CA ARG A 353 -6.41 -16.45 93.76
C ARG A 353 -5.49 -17.66 93.74
N ALA A 354 -4.26 -17.51 93.26
CA ALA A 354 -3.24 -18.56 93.31
C ALA A 354 -2.58 -18.59 94.69
N ASN A 355 -3.32 -19.12 95.67
CA ASN A 355 -2.72 -19.71 96.85
C ASN A 355 -1.65 -20.72 96.40
N GLY A 356 -0.45 -20.57 96.95
CA GLY A 356 0.79 -21.01 96.33
C GLY A 356 0.83 -22.49 95.95
N LYS A 357 1.36 -22.75 94.75
CA LYS A 357 2.38 -23.77 94.47
C LYS A 357 2.62 -23.85 92.95
N ILE A 358 3.91 -23.92 92.61
CA ILE A 358 4.46 -24.42 91.34
C ILE A 358 4.39 -23.41 90.18
N PHE A 359 5.54 -22.84 89.80
CA PHE A 359 6.08 -23.00 88.45
C PHE A 359 7.60 -22.78 88.46
N LYS A 360 8.32 -23.90 88.42
CA LYS A 360 9.75 -23.97 88.13
C LYS A 360 9.94 -23.91 86.61
N ARG A 361 10.84 -23.01 86.18
CA ARG A 361 11.96 -23.27 85.26
C ARG A 361 11.62 -23.99 83.94
N ILE A 362 11.53 -23.23 82.84
CA ILE A 362 12.07 -23.64 81.53
C ILE A 362 12.64 -22.39 80.84
N ALA A 363 13.97 -22.27 80.83
CA ALA A 363 14.70 -21.38 79.93
C ALA A 363 15.09 -22.22 78.71
N ASN A 364 14.66 -21.82 77.52
CA ASN A 364 15.17 -22.36 76.26
C ASN A 364 15.48 -21.19 75.30
N PRO A 365 16.71 -21.08 74.76
CA PRO A 365 17.06 -20.05 73.80
C PRO A 365 16.71 -20.53 72.39
N VAL A 366 15.70 -19.92 71.76
CA VAL A 366 15.40 -20.16 70.34
C VAL A 366 16.16 -19.14 69.50
N ARG A 367 17.35 -19.53 69.04
CA ARG A 367 18.03 -18.90 67.89
C ARG A 367 17.21 -19.18 66.64
N LYS A 368 16.67 -18.15 65.99
CA LYS A 368 16.17 -18.23 64.60
C LYS A 368 17.13 -17.49 63.68
N HIS A 369 17.73 -18.24 62.76
CA HIS A 369 18.45 -17.72 61.59
C HIS A 369 17.43 -17.12 60.62
N LEU A 370 17.63 -15.85 60.23
CA LEU A 370 17.04 -15.29 59.01
C LEU A 370 18.02 -15.58 57.86
N ALA A 371 17.58 -16.39 56.90
CA ALA A 371 18.21 -16.52 55.60
C ALA A 371 17.61 -15.47 54.66
N THR A 372 18.44 -14.56 54.17
CA THR A 372 18.08 -13.56 53.17
C THR A 372 18.31 -14.18 51.79
N SER A 373 17.23 -14.57 51.11
CA SER A 373 17.27 -15.04 49.73
C SER A 373 17.17 -13.85 48.77
N THR A 374 18.27 -13.51 48.11
CA THR A 374 18.32 -12.53 47.02
C THR A 374 18.17 -13.27 45.70
N SER A 375 16.96 -13.30 45.14
CA SER A 375 16.73 -13.71 43.74
C SER A 375 16.76 -12.46 42.86
N ARG A 376 17.78 -12.34 42.00
CA ARG A 376 17.81 -11.35 40.91
C ARG A 376 17.46 -12.08 39.61
N LEU A 377 16.46 -11.52 38.92
CA LEU A 377 15.91 -11.97 37.65
C LEU A 377 16.80 -11.56 36.48
N ASP A 378 16.98 -12.50 35.56
CA ASP A 378 17.40 -12.27 34.17
C ASP A 378 16.29 -11.54 33.38
N GLY A 379 16.69 -10.84 32.31
CA GLY A 379 15.75 -10.23 31.37
C GLY A 379 16.45 -9.47 30.24
N GLU A 380 16.90 -10.23 29.24
CA GLU A 380 17.33 -9.75 27.92
C GLU A 380 16.15 -9.11 27.17
N ASP A 381 16.34 -7.95 26.55
CA ASP A 381 15.43 -7.42 25.53
C ASP A 381 16.16 -7.23 24.21
N ALA A 382 15.79 -8.07 23.25
CA ALA A 382 16.23 -8.02 21.86
C ALA A 382 15.36 -7.03 21.08
N THR A 383 15.95 -5.88 20.71
CA THR A 383 15.33 -4.92 19.78
C THR A 383 15.32 -5.47 18.35
N ALA A 384 14.17 -6.01 17.93
CA ALA A 384 13.89 -6.30 16.53
C ALA A 384 13.48 -5.01 15.79
N SER A 385 14.40 -4.44 15.03
CA SER A 385 14.15 -3.35 14.09
C SER A 385 13.37 -3.85 12.87
N SER A 386 12.06 -3.59 12.85
CA SER A 386 11.19 -3.80 11.69
C SER A 386 11.40 -2.68 10.66
N GLN A 387 12.10 -3.00 9.56
CA GLN A 387 12.11 -2.15 8.37
C GLN A 387 10.75 -2.25 7.67
N LEU A 388 10.05 -1.12 7.59
CA LEU A 388 8.78 -0.98 6.90
C LEU A 388 8.96 -1.12 5.37
N SER A 389 8.26 -2.09 4.78
CA SER A 389 8.09 -2.20 3.34
C SER A 389 7.13 -1.10 2.85
N LEU A 390 7.57 -0.32 1.85
CA LEU A 390 6.74 0.69 1.18
C LEU A 390 5.53 0.03 0.49
N PRO A 391 4.29 0.52 0.68
CA PRO A 391 3.14 0.05 -0.08
C PRO A 391 3.16 0.56 -1.53
N ASN A 392 2.69 -0.27 -2.47
CA ASN A 392 2.32 0.15 -3.83
C ASN A 392 1.04 1.02 -3.74
N PHE A 393 1.04 2.19 -4.38
CA PHE A 393 -0.01 3.21 -4.25
C PHE A 393 -0.82 3.47 -5.53
N LEU A 394 -2.13 3.68 -5.30
CA LEU A 394 -3.13 4.59 -5.90
C LEU A 394 -3.26 4.77 -7.43
N LEU A 395 -4.39 4.27 -7.96
CA LEU A 395 -5.31 5.03 -8.83
C LEU A 395 -6.73 4.74 -8.32
N ALA A 396 -7.32 5.79 -7.76
CA ALA A 396 -8.54 5.75 -6.99
C ALA A 396 -9.37 6.95 -7.43
N ARG A 397 -10.62 6.67 -7.88
CA ARG A 397 -11.79 7.56 -7.79
C ARG A 397 -12.38 8.22 -9.05
N ARG A 398 -11.95 7.96 -10.30
CA ARG A 398 -12.83 8.31 -11.44
C ARG A 398 -12.62 7.48 -12.72
N THR A 399 -13.39 6.41 -12.87
CA THR A 399 -13.89 5.98 -14.18
C THR A 399 -15.41 6.14 -14.19
N HIS A 400 -15.88 7.38 -14.03
CA HIS A 400 -17.20 7.77 -14.50
C HIS A 400 -16.97 8.68 -15.71
N PHE A 401 -16.90 8.05 -16.88
CA PHE A 401 -16.98 8.77 -18.15
C PHE A 401 -18.40 9.32 -18.28
N ALA A 402 -18.54 10.61 -17.98
CA ALA A 402 -19.67 11.49 -18.32
C ALA A 402 -21.08 10.87 -18.27
N THR A 403 -21.64 10.70 -17.08
CA THR A 403 -23.06 10.97 -16.81
C THR A 403 -23.19 11.50 -15.38
N GLU A 404 -23.68 12.73 -15.24
CA GLU A 404 -24.01 13.33 -13.94
C GLU A 404 -25.12 12.51 -13.28
N ASN A 405 -24.91 12.07 -12.04
CA ASN A 405 -25.99 11.95 -11.06
C ASN A 405 -25.44 11.97 -9.63
N HIS A 406 -26.02 12.86 -8.83
CA HIS A 406 -25.77 13.08 -7.41
C HIS A 406 -26.16 11.86 -6.56
N LEU A 407 -25.33 11.50 -5.56
CA LEU A 407 -25.72 11.20 -4.17
C LEU A 407 -24.54 10.59 -3.40
N LEU A 408 -24.04 11.30 -2.38
CA LEU A 408 -23.03 10.80 -1.43
C LEU A 408 -23.69 10.50 -0.08
N LYS A 409 -23.32 9.36 0.53
CA LYS A 409 -23.48 9.07 1.96
C LYS A 409 -22.18 8.47 2.50
N GLU A 410 -21.86 8.90 3.73
CA GLU A 410 -20.60 8.74 4.47
C GLU A 410 -20.29 7.29 4.92
N THR A 411 -19.00 6.95 5.08
CA THR A 411 -18.48 5.82 5.89
C THR A 411 -16.95 5.97 6.15
N PRO A 412 -16.34 5.23 7.12
CA PRO A 412 -15.31 5.77 8.01
C PRO A 412 -13.85 5.44 7.66
N LEU A 413 -12.96 6.20 8.32
CA LEU A 413 -11.51 6.27 8.18
C LEU A 413 -10.71 5.07 8.70
N ALA A 414 -9.65 4.73 7.95
CA ALA A 414 -8.51 3.93 8.40
C ALA A 414 -7.21 4.77 8.36
N LEU A 415 -6.48 4.72 9.47
CA LEU A 415 -5.26 5.48 9.77
C LEU A 415 -4.03 4.97 8.98
N LEU A 416 -3.30 5.83 8.27
CA LEU A 416 -1.96 5.51 7.73
C LEU A 416 -0.99 6.70 7.77
N ILE A 417 0.26 6.44 8.17
CA ILE A 417 1.35 7.41 8.41
C ILE A 417 2.20 7.57 7.12
N PHE A 418 2.59 8.81 6.78
CA PHE A 418 3.42 9.15 5.61
C PHE A 418 4.68 9.93 6.01
N PRO A 419 5.78 9.88 5.21
CA PRO A 419 6.99 10.65 5.48
C PRO A 419 6.86 12.12 5.06
N THR A 420 7.49 13.00 5.84
CA THR A 420 7.48 14.46 5.74
C THR A 420 8.10 14.98 4.43
N GLY A 421 7.26 15.44 3.50
CA GLY A 421 7.71 16.07 2.24
C GLY A 421 6.79 17.13 1.63
N ALA A 422 5.65 17.48 2.26
CA ALA A 422 4.61 18.32 1.62
C ALA A 422 4.42 19.70 2.27
N GLN A 423 5.50 20.48 2.48
CA GLN A 423 5.40 21.84 3.06
C GLN A 423 5.39 22.99 2.03
N ARG A 424 5.53 22.73 0.71
CA ARG A 424 5.63 23.80 -0.30
C ARG A 424 4.30 24.21 -0.97
N ILE A 425 3.28 23.36 -0.96
CA ILE A 425 1.98 23.64 -1.62
C ILE A 425 1.23 24.81 -0.94
N LEU A 426 1.44 25.03 0.36
CA LEU A 426 0.75 26.07 1.14
C LEU A 426 1.10 27.51 0.77
N LYS A 427 2.23 27.77 0.08
CA LYS A 427 2.64 29.16 -0.23
C LYS A 427 2.02 29.75 -1.51
N LYS A 428 1.46 28.94 -2.41
CA LYS A 428 0.97 29.43 -3.71
C LYS A 428 -0.54 29.71 -3.75
N LEU A 429 -1.36 28.99 -2.97
CA LEU A 429 -2.82 29.21 -2.94
C LEU A 429 -3.25 30.45 -2.15
N PHE A 430 -2.37 31.03 -1.33
CA PHE A 430 -2.65 32.27 -0.56
C PHE A 430 -2.17 33.57 -1.22
N VAL A 431 -1.66 33.54 -2.45
CA VAL A 431 -1.42 34.77 -3.25
C VAL A 431 -2.67 35.09 -4.06
N VAL A 432 -3.79 35.28 -3.37
CA VAL A 432 -4.96 35.96 -3.92
C VAL A 432 -4.65 37.46 -3.89
N LYS A 433 -4.72 38.05 -5.08
CA LYS A 433 -4.62 39.48 -5.39
C LYS A 433 -5.25 40.35 -4.29
N LYS A 434 -4.43 41.17 -3.63
CA LYS A 434 -4.94 42.45 -3.10
C LYS A 434 -5.14 43.41 -4.28
N PRO A 435 -6.23 44.19 -4.28
CA PRO A 435 -6.55 45.12 -5.37
C PRO A 435 -5.47 46.17 -5.60
#